data_AF-A0A3B8R2E2-F1
#
_entry.id   AF-A0A3B8R2E2-F1
#
_cell.length_a   1.000
_cell.length_b   1.000
_cell.length_c   1.000
_cell.angle_alpha   90.00
_cell.angle_beta   90.00
_cell.angle_gamma   90.00
#
_symmetry.space_group_name_H-M   'P 1'
#
loop_
_entity.id
_entity.type
_entity.pdbx_description
1 polymer ?
#
loop_
_entity_poly.entity_id
_entity_poly.type
_entity_poly.pdbx_seq_one_letter_code
_entity_poly.pdbx_strand_id
1 'polypeptide(L)'
;MRSAIKRELEHSRAAYLFSINSLPDPKTLRSGPQIVNGFKFEKESQVKSMLIELGWAFYCRYEACLEAFISEHKIGLTKKYTLEDWMDDNGANIPVDYTVSLIEYRRIRNDLHHRDGQNSDGSEIHLLPEHMENFYRLFIWIASVIGKRA
;
A
#
# COMPACT_ATOMS: atom_id res chain seq x y z
N MET A 1 13.23 -20.69 3.20
CA MET A 1 13.44 -19.86 1.99
C MET A 1 12.54 -18.63 2.14
N ARG A 2 13.06 -17.39 2.17
CA ARG A 2 12.16 -16.21 2.18
C ARG A 2 11.48 -16.16 0.80
N SER A 3 10.16 -16.06 0.74
CA SER A 3 9.45 -15.93 -0.54
C SER A 3 9.92 -14.66 -1.27
N ALA A 4 10.01 -14.70 -2.60
CA ALA A 4 10.47 -13.57 -3.40
C ALA A 4 9.66 -12.30 -3.11
N ILE A 5 8.32 -12.42 -3.04
CA ILE A 5 7.42 -11.33 -2.66
C ILE A 5 7.75 -10.69 -1.31
N LYS A 6 8.11 -11.48 -0.28
CA LYS A 6 8.42 -10.95 1.04
C LYS A 6 9.62 -10.02 0.97
N ARG A 7 10.66 -10.40 0.23
CA ARG A 7 11.85 -9.57 0.03
C ARG A 7 11.50 -8.29 -0.73
N GLU A 8 10.75 -8.39 -1.82
CA GLU A 8 10.37 -7.21 -2.62
C GLU A 8 9.50 -6.22 -1.82
N LEU A 9 8.53 -6.72 -1.04
CA LEU A 9 7.72 -5.90 -0.15
C LEU A 9 8.55 -5.29 0.99
N GLU A 10 9.46 -6.04 1.61
CA GLU A 10 10.38 -5.53 2.65
C GLU A 10 11.26 -4.40 2.09
N HIS A 11 11.81 -4.55 0.89
CA HIS A 11 12.59 -3.52 0.22
C HIS A 11 11.75 -2.28 -0.11
N SER A 12 10.57 -2.48 -0.69
CA SER A 12 9.66 -1.39 -1.02
C SER A 12 9.24 -0.62 0.24
N ARG A 13 8.91 -1.34 1.32
CA ARG A 13 8.58 -0.75 2.63
C ARG A 13 9.73 0.04 3.22
N ALA A 14 10.95 -0.49 3.19
CA ALA A 14 12.12 0.21 3.70
C ALA A 14 12.36 1.53 2.93
N ALA A 15 12.22 1.51 1.61
CA ALA A 15 12.34 2.71 0.79
C ALA A 15 11.21 3.71 1.05
N TYR A 16 9.97 3.26 1.26
CA TYR A 16 8.84 4.12 1.65
C TYR A 16 9.13 4.83 2.98
N LEU A 17 9.49 4.06 4.01
CA LEU A 17 9.80 4.58 5.35
C LEU A 17 10.96 5.56 5.31
N PHE A 18 12.02 5.25 4.57
CA PHE A 18 13.13 6.17 4.38
C PHE A 18 12.68 7.48 3.72
N SER A 19 11.84 7.40 2.69
CA SER A 19 11.36 8.57 1.95
C SER A 19 10.50 9.48 2.82
N ILE A 20 9.53 8.93 3.56
CA ILE A 20 8.66 9.74 4.44
C ILE A 20 9.42 10.32 5.63
N ASN A 21 10.39 9.58 6.19
CA ASN A 21 11.22 10.06 7.29
C ASN A 21 12.28 11.08 6.84
N SER A 22 12.51 11.20 5.53
CA SER A 22 13.35 12.23 4.93
C SER A 22 12.59 13.54 4.69
N LEU A 23 11.28 13.59 4.95
CA LEU A 23 10.53 14.84 4.91
C LEU A 23 10.76 15.62 6.22
N PRO A 24 10.79 16.97 6.19
CA PRO A 24 10.86 17.75 7.42
C PRO A 24 9.58 17.57 8.24
N ASP A 25 9.70 17.62 9.57
CA ASP A 25 8.53 17.70 10.45
C ASP A 25 7.73 18.97 10.10
N PRO A 26 6.44 18.87 9.72
CA PRO A 26 5.62 20.03 9.39
C PRO A 26 5.68 21.15 10.45
N LYS A 27 5.80 20.81 11.73
CA LYS A 27 5.87 21.81 12.81
C LYS A 27 7.11 22.69 12.75
N THR A 28 8.21 22.19 12.21
CA THR A 28 9.47 22.95 12.08
C THR A 28 9.38 24.07 11.05
N LEU A 29 8.43 23.98 10.11
CA LEU A 29 8.18 25.02 9.11
C LEU A 29 7.56 26.30 9.70
N ARG A 30 7.01 26.23 10.92
CA ARG A 30 6.54 27.42 11.66
C ARG A 30 7.67 28.37 12.04
N SER A 31 8.89 27.86 12.14
CA SER A 31 10.09 28.63 12.43
C SER A 31 10.79 29.15 11.16
N GLY A 32 10.26 28.83 9.98
CA GLY A 32 10.78 29.24 8.68
C GLY A 32 11.07 28.07 7.75
N PRO A 33 11.43 28.35 6.48
CA PRO A 33 11.68 27.31 5.49
C PRO A 33 12.77 26.32 5.91
N GLN A 34 12.58 25.05 5.60
CA GLN A 34 13.55 23.97 5.83
C GLN A 34 14.13 23.48 4.50
N ILE A 35 15.43 23.22 4.46
CA ILE A 35 16.07 22.60 3.31
C ILE A 35 16.41 21.16 3.68
N VAL A 36 15.83 20.20 2.96
CA VAL A 36 16.10 18.78 3.15
C VAL A 36 16.39 18.15 1.80
N ASN A 37 17.49 17.39 1.70
CA ASN A 37 17.94 16.73 0.46
C ASN A 37 17.99 17.67 -0.76
N GLY A 38 18.40 18.93 -0.56
CA GLY A 38 18.49 19.94 -1.61
C GLY A 38 17.15 20.56 -2.05
N PHE A 39 16.02 20.14 -1.46
CA PHE A 39 14.71 20.74 -1.71
C PHE A 39 14.32 21.69 -0.56
N LYS A 40 13.77 22.86 -0.91
CA LYS A 40 13.31 23.87 0.06
C LYS A 40 11.81 23.71 0.31
N PHE A 41 11.46 23.34 1.54
CA PHE A 41 10.10 23.33 2.04
C PHE A 41 9.80 24.65 2.73
N GLU A 42 8.72 25.31 2.32
CA GLU A 42 8.26 26.61 2.84
C GLU A 42 6.92 26.52 3.56
N LYS A 43 6.10 25.50 3.27
CA LYS A 43 4.73 25.36 3.79
C LYS A 43 4.43 23.93 4.22
N GLU A 44 3.64 23.77 5.29
CA GLU A 44 3.16 22.45 5.75
C GLU A 44 2.41 21.68 4.64
N SER A 45 1.73 22.39 3.73
CA SER A 45 1.02 21.78 2.60
C SER A 45 1.95 21.07 1.61
N GLN A 46 3.20 21.52 1.45
CA GLN A 46 4.18 20.85 0.58
C GLN A 46 4.59 19.50 1.17
N VAL A 47 4.78 19.44 2.49
CA VAL A 47 5.07 18.17 3.18
C VAL A 47 3.91 17.21 3.06
N LYS A 48 2.67 17.69 3.27
CA LYS A 48 1.46 16.88 3.13
C LYS A 48 1.29 16.34 1.71
N SER A 49 1.48 17.18 0.69
CA SER A 49 1.42 16.76 -0.71
C SER A 49 2.46 15.69 -1.01
N MET A 50 3.73 15.89 -0.61
CA MET A 50 4.77 14.86 -0.80
C MET A 50 4.44 13.55 -0.09
N LEU A 51 3.85 13.60 1.10
CA LEU A 51 3.43 12.40 1.83
C LEU A 51 2.36 11.61 1.06
N ILE A 52 1.38 12.30 0.47
CA ILE A 52 0.31 11.70 -0.34
C ILE A 52 0.89 11.05 -1.61
N GLU A 53 1.73 11.78 -2.34
CA GLU A 53 2.39 11.30 -3.56
C GLU A 53 3.27 10.07 -3.28
N LEU A 54 4.03 10.07 -2.18
CA LEU A 54 4.81 8.91 -1.76
C LEU A 54 3.91 7.73 -1.39
N GLY A 55 2.77 7.97 -0.74
CA GLY A 55 1.79 6.92 -0.46
C GLY A 55 1.33 6.22 -1.74
N TRP A 56 0.93 6.99 -2.75
CA TRP A 56 0.52 6.46 -4.05
C TRP A 56 1.64 5.72 -4.79
N ALA A 57 2.82 6.32 -4.90
CA ALA A 57 3.94 5.72 -5.61
C ALA A 57 4.31 4.34 -5.04
N PHE A 58 4.32 4.21 -3.71
CA PHE A 58 4.65 2.95 -3.05
C PHE A 58 3.48 1.96 -2.99
N TYR A 59 2.23 2.43 -2.99
CA TYR A 59 1.04 1.58 -3.11
C TYR A 59 1.04 0.81 -4.43
N CYS A 60 1.24 1.50 -5.56
CA CYS A 60 1.32 0.85 -6.87
C CYS A 60 2.42 -0.21 -6.91
N ARG A 61 3.55 0.06 -6.25
CA ARG A 61 4.65 -0.92 -6.14
C ARG A 61 4.28 -2.13 -5.28
N TYR A 62 3.57 -1.93 -4.17
CA TYR A 62 3.07 -3.04 -3.35
C TYR A 62 2.07 -3.90 -4.12
N GLU A 63 1.15 -3.28 -4.84
CA GLU A 63 0.13 -3.97 -5.62
C GLU A 63 0.77 -4.81 -6.73
N ALA A 64 1.71 -4.24 -7.49
CA ALA A 64 2.48 -4.97 -8.49
C ALA A 64 3.23 -6.18 -7.90
N CYS A 65 3.76 -6.08 -6.68
CA CYS A 65 4.40 -7.22 -6.00
C CYS A 65 3.39 -8.34 -5.71
N LEU A 66 2.20 -7.99 -5.22
CA LEU A 66 1.13 -8.95 -4.94
C LEU A 66 0.61 -9.61 -6.22
N GLU A 67 0.34 -8.82 -7.27
CA GLU A 67 -0.14 -9.33 -8.55
C GLU A 67 0.85 -10.31 -9.20
N ALA A 68 2.15 -9.95 -9.22
CA ALA A 68 3.19 -10.83 -9.74
C ALA A 68 3.25 -12.16 -8.98
N PHE A 69 3.11 -12.13 -7.66
CA PHE A 69 3.13 -13.33 -6.83
C PHE A 69 1.91 -14.22 -7.02
N ILE A 70 0.71 -13.64 -7.14
CA ILE A 70 -0.53 -14.35 -7.47
C ILE A 70 -0.39 -15.03 -8.85
N SER A 71 0.19 -14.32 -9.82
CA SER A 71 0.45 -14.84 -11.16
C SER A 71 1.46 -16.00 -11.15
N GLU A 72 2.55 -15.88 -10.38
CA GLU A 72 3.57 -16.94 -10.22
C GLU A 72 2.96 -18.25 -9.68
N HIS A 73 2.00 -18.15 -8.76
CA HIS A 73 1.27 -19.29 -8.19
C HIS A 73 0.08 -19.73 -9.05
N LYS A 74 -0.10 -19.16 -10.25
CA LYS A 74 -1.16 -19.50 -11.21
C LYS A 74 -2.57 -19.39 -10.63
N ILE A 75 -2.77 -18.45 -9.70
CA ILE A 75 -4.09 -18.20 -9.12
C ILE A 75 -4.91 -17.37 -10.12
N GLY A 76 -5.91 -18.00 -10.73
CA GLY A 76 -6.74 -17.41 -11.77
C GLY A 76 -7.83 -16.49 -11.22
N LEU A 77 -7.46 -15.30 -10.74
CA LEU A 77 -8.43 -14.30 -10.29
C LEU A 77 -9.20 -13.71 -11.48
N THR A 78 -10.51 -13.55 -11.32
CA THR A 78 -11.41 -12.94 -12.32
C THR A 78 -12.37 -11.95 -11.66
N LYS A 79 -13.15 -11.21 -12.46
CA LYS A 79 -14.23 -10.35 -11.92
C LYS A 79 -15.27 -11.11 -11.09
N LYS A 80 -15.43 -12.42 -11.31
CA LYS A 80 -16.38 -13.29 -10.60
C LYS A 80 -15.69 -14.21 -9.58
N TYR A 81 -14.37 -14.19 -9.50
CA TYR A 81 -13.57 -15.06 -8.64
C TYR A 81 -12.42 -14.25 -8.05
N THR A 82 -12.66 -13.75 -6.86
CA THR A 82 -11.78 -12.85 -6.13
C THR A 82 -10.76 -13.61 -5.30
N LEU A 83 -9.81 -12.87 -4.72
CA LEU A 83 -8.84 -13.46 -3.80
C LEU A 83 -9.51 -14.02 -2.54
N GLU A 84 -10.62 -13.43 -2.09
CA GLU A 84 -11.41 -13.94 -0.96
C GLU A 84 -12.04 -15.29 -1.31
N ASP A 85 -12.66 -15.41 -2.50
CA ASP A 85 -13.23 -16.68 -2.97
C ASP A 85 -12.17 -17.78 -3.02
N TRP A 86 -10.97 -17.45 -3.53
CA TRP A 86 -9.84 -18.39 -3.53
C TRP A 86 -9.40 -18.78 -2.12
N MET A 87 -9.38 -17.85 -1.18
CA MET A 87 -9.03 -18.14 0.22
C MET A 87 -10.04 -19.08 0.87
N ASP A 88 -11.34 -18.83 0.67
CA ASP A 88 -12.41 -19.65 1.21
C ASP A 88 -12.37 -21.08 0.65
N ASP A 89 -12.21 -21.22 -0.67
CA ASP A 89 -12.07 -22.53 -1.34
C ASP A 89 -10.86 -23.34 -0.83
N ASN A 90 -9.81 -22.65 -0.35
CA ASN A 90 -8.60 -23.25 0.18
C ASN A 90 -8.57 -23.29 1.73
N GLY A 91 -9.71 -23.11 2.38
CA GLY A 91 -9.86 -23.20 3.84
C GLY A 91 -8.95 -22.19 4.58
N ALA A 92 -8.81 -20.99 4.03
CA ALA A 92 -8.02 -19.91 4.62
C ALA A 92 -8.93 -18.81 5.16
N ASN A 93 -9.29 -18.91 6.44
CA ASN A 93 -10.05 -17.85 7.10
C ASN A 93 -9.18 -16.60 7.26
N ILE A 94 -9.68 -15.47 6.78
CA ILE A 94 -9.05 -14.16 6.96
C ILE A 94 -9.17 -13.74 8.43
N PRO A 95 -8.05 -13.54 9.16
CA PRO A 95 -8.09 -13.00 10.51
C PRO A 95 -8.79 -11.64 10.56
N VAL A 96 -9.54 -11.40 11.64
CA VAL A 96 -10.29 -10.13 11.86
C VAL A 96 -9.37 -8.91 11.72
N ASP A 97 -8.13 -9.02 12.19
CA ASP A 97 -7.11 -7.96 12.10
C ASP A 97 -6.79 -7.54 10.66
N TYR A 98 -7.03 -8.41 9.67
CA TYR A 98 -6.80 -8.14 8.25
C TYR A 98 -8.06 -7.78 7.49
N THR A 99 -9.25 -8.06 8.04
CA THR A 99 -10.53 -7.79 7.37
C THR A 99 -10.69 -6.30 7.04
N VAL A 100 -10.37 -5.42 7.99
CA VAL A 100 -10.48 -3.96 7.78
C VAL A 100 -9.54 -3.51 6.66
N SER A 101 -8.27 -3.94 6.71
CA SER A 101 -7.27 -3.59 5.70
C SER A 101 -7.63 -4.13 4.30
N LEU A 102 -8.25 -5.32 4.24
CA LEU A 102 -8.69 -5.92 2.98
C LEU A 102 -9.86 -5.15 2.35
N ILE A 103 -10.86 -4.76 3.15
CA ILE A 103 -11.97 -3.92 2.70
C ILE A 103 -11.44 -2.59 2.16
N GLU A 104 -10.54 -1.96 2.91
CA GLU A 104 -9.92 -0.70 2.51
C GLU A 104 -9.09 -0.84 1.21
N TYR A 105 -8.26 -1.87 1.11
CA TYR A 105 -7.49 -2.16 -0.10
C TYR A 105 -8.40 -2.33 -1.33
N ARG A 106 -9.48 -3.11 -1.21
CA ARG A 106 -10.43 -3.33 -2.31
C ARG A 106 -11.12 -2.03 -2.73
N ARG A 107 -11.53 -1.21 -1.76
CA ARG A 107 -12.13 0.10 -2.03
C ARG A 107 -11.18 0.98 -2.83
N ILE A 108 -9.93 1.13 -2.37
CA ILE A 108 -8.92 1.97 -3.02
C ILE A 108 -8.60 1.47 -4.43
N ARG A 109 -8.43 0.14 -4.61
CA ARG A 109 -8.18 -0.46 -5.93
C ARG A 109 -9.33 -0.19 -6.89
N ASN A 110 -10.57 -0.33 -6.43
CA ASN A 110 -11.75 -0.04 -7.25
C ASN A 110 -11.86 1.45 -7.61
N ASP A 111 -11.60 2.34 -6.65
CA ASP A 111 -11.63 3.79 -6.88
C ASP A 111 -10.52 4.21 -7.87
N LEU A 112 -9.33 3.59 -7.81
CA LEU A 112 -8.27 3.79 -8.80
C LEU A 112 -8.70 3.37 -10.21
N HIS A 113 -9.39 2.23 -10.35
CA HIS A 113 -9.86 1.75 -11.66
C HIS A 113 -11.04 2.53 -12.25
N HIS A 114 -11.81 3.25 -11.44
CA HIS A 114 -13.06 3.87 -11.87
C HIS A 114 -13.09 5.39 -11.77
N ARG A 115 -12.23 6.00 -10.96
CA ARG A 115 -12.29 7.43 -10.60
C ARG A 115 -10.91 8.08 -10.52
N ASP A 116 -9.90 7.48 -11.13
CA ASP A 116 -8.53 7.99 -11.16
C ASP A 116 -8.00 8.38 -9.75
N GLY A 117 -8.39 7.61 -8.72
CA GLY A 117 -7.95 7.85 -7.33
C GLY A 117 -8.80 8.84 -6.51
N GLN A 118 -10.00 9.20 -6.98
CA GLN A 118 -10.91 10.11 -6.27
C GLN A 118 -12.03 9.38 -5.49
N ASN A 119 -12.37 9.93 -4.33
CA ASN A 119 -13.55 9.55 -3.53
C ASN A 119 -14.86 9.95 -4.24
N SER A 120 -16.00 9.49 -3.72
CA SER A 120 -17.33 9.84 -4.27
C SER A 120 -17.68 11.32 -4.22
N ASP A 121 -17.05 12.08 -3.34
CA ASP A 121 -17.20 13.53 -3.21
C ASP A 121 -16.20 14.32 -4.07
N GLY A 122 -15.34 13.64 -4.85
CA GLY A 122 -14.30 14.25 -5.68
C GLY A 122 -13.03 14.61 -4.93
N SER A 123 -12.92 14.32 -3.63
CA SER A 123 -11.67 14.48 -2.88
C SER A 123 -10.67 13.39 -3.25
N GLU A 124 -9.38 13.71 -3.18
CA GLU A 124 -8.30 12.74 -3.43
C GLU A 124 -8.22 11.72 -2.28
N ILE A 125 -8.01 10.44 -2.62
CA ILE A 125 -7.71 9.42 -1.61
C ILE A 125 -6.28 9.62 -1.11
N HIS A 126 -6.12 9.82 0.20
CA HIS A 126 -4.80 9.97 0.81
C HIS A 126 -4.30 8.65 1.39
N LEU A 127 -3.22 8.11 0.82
CA LEU A 127 -2.55 6.92 1.32
C LEU A 127 -1.52 7.28 2.40
N LEU A 128 -2.00 7.39 3.63
CA LEU A 128 -1.18 7.72 4.81
C LEU A 128 -0.27 6.54 5.24
N PRO A 129 0.77 6.80 6.05
CA PRO A 129 1.69 5.77 6.53
C PRO A 129 1.04 4.57 7.21
N GLU A 130 -0.07 4.80 7.93
CA GLU A 130 -0.83 3.73 8.57
C GLU A 130 -1.47 2.78 7.53
N HIS A 131 -2.07 3.33 6.46
CA HIS A 131 -2.62 2.52 5.36
C HIS A 131 -1.50 1.68 4.72
N MET A 132 -0.34 2.28 4.48
CA MET A 132 0.81 1.59 3.88
C MET A 132 1.33 0.45 4.76
N GLU A 133 1.39 0.64 6.08
CA GLU A 133 1.77 -0.43 7.01
C GLU A 133 0.72 -1.55 7.04
N ASN A 134 -0.56 -1.19 7.04
CA ASN A 134 -1.67 -2.14 7.00
C ASN A 134 -1.64 -2.99 5.72
N PHE A 135 -1.43 -2.38 4.55
CA PHE A 135 -1.29 -3.11 3.28
C PHE A 135 -0.06 -4.00 3.25
N TYR A 136 1.08 -3.55 3.78
CA TYR A 136 2.26 -4.39 3.91
C TYR A 136 1.96 -5.67 4.72
N ARG A 137 1.35 -5.52 5.91
CA ARG A 137 1.04 -6.67 6.78
C ARG A 137 0.03 -7.60 6.12
N LEU A 138 -1.02 -7.04 5.52
CA LEU A 138 -2.01 -7.78 4.75
C LEU A 138 -1.34 -8.60 3.64
N PHE A 139 -0.49 -7.98 2.81
CA PHE A 139 0.10 -8.65 1.64
C PHE A 139 1.10 -9.73 2.03
N ILE A 140 1.86 -9.51 3.11
CA ILE A 140 2.72 -10.54 3.70
C ILE A 140 1.89 -11.72 4.20
N TRP A 141 0.76 -11.45 4.86
CA TRP A 141 -0.14 -12.50 5.31
C TRP A 141 -0.73 -13.28 4.12
N ILE A 142 -1.27 -12.59 3.11
CA ILE A 142 -1.78 -13.21 1.87
C ILE A 142 -0.71 -14.11 1.25
N ALA A 143 0.52 -13.60 1.08
CA ALA A 143 1.62 -14.36 0.51
C ALA A 143 1.95 -15.62 1.33
N SER A 144 1.85 -15.53 2.66
CA SER A 144 2.08 -16.68 3.55
C SER A 144 0.99 -17.74 3.46
N VAL A 145 -0.25 -17.35 3.18
CA VAL A 145 -1.38 -18.27 2.99
C VAL A 145 -1.22 -19.00 1.67
N ILE A 146 -0.99 -18.26 0.58
CA ILE A 146 -0.78 -18.80 -0.76
C ILE A 146 0.41 -19.76 -0.76
N GLY A 147 1.57 -19.35 -0.24
CA GLY A 147 2.78 -20.20 -0.23
C GLY A 147 2.70 -21.45 0.65
N LYS A 148 1.66 -21.60 1.49
CA LYS A 148 1.38 -22.84 2.24
C LYS A 148 0.44 -23.81 1.51
N ARG A 149 -0.26 -23.31 0.49
CA ARG A 149 -1.41 -23.98 -0.15
C ARG A 149 -1.23 -24.22 -1.65
N ALA A 150 -0.26 -23.53 -2.26
CA ALA A 150 0.22 -23.78 -3.61
C ALA A 150 1.41 -24.75 -3.60
#